data_AF-A0A2G4KE97-F1
#
_entry.id   AF-A0A2G4KE97-F1
#
_cell.length_a   1.000
_cell.length_b   1.000
_cell.length_c   1.000
_cell.angle_alpha   90.00
_cell.angle_beta   90.00
_cell.angle_gamma   90.00
#
_symmetry.space_group_name_H-M   'P 1'
#
loop_
_entity.id
_entity.type
_entity.pdbx_description
1 polymer ?
#
loop_
_entity_poly.entity_id
_entity_poly.type
_entity_poly.pdbx_seq_one_letter_code
_entity_poly.pdbx_strand_id
1 'polypeptide(L)'
;MGHSNGTALLAGAMTLSPAIRFDRLVFAGSVVRRDYEWKTFLDRGQVDGVMNYVATNDYIVAAFPKFIQWLPYADLGSAGFDGFDGFKPFNGSRANDSKNLEEVKFARGGHGAALREAFWNQAAGFLVRKPVELIVSPTEVSAKRDWPLRLANGILSRTAVPFILFVIGVIGAGILFGLSCVWPCTPAWAVALLFLAYVGIVKMVLTRL
;
A
#
# COMPACT_ATOMS: atom_id res chain seq x y z
N MET A 1 -7.92 14.87 5.90
CA MET A 1 -7.90 13.40 6.13
C MET A 1 -8.07 12.73 4.78
N GLY A 2 -7.33 11.65 4.52
CA GLY A 2 -7.44 10.86 3.29
C GLY A 2 -7.72 9.40 3.59
N HIS A 3 -8.56 8.77 2.78
CA HIS A 3 -8.83 7.33 2.81
C HIS A 3 -8.56 6.73 1.43
N SER A 4 -7.94 5.54 1.38
CA SER A 4 -7.69 4.83 0.12
C SER A 4 -7.02 5.74 -0.92
N ASN A 5 -7.56 5.82 -2.14
CA ASN A 5 -7.10 6.71 -3.21
C ASN A 5 -7.01 8.20 -2.82
N GLY A 6 -7.85 8.65 -1.88
CA GLY A 6 -7.77 10.02 -1.34
C GLY A 6 -6.42 10.32 -0.68
N THR A 7 -5.70 9.30 -0.19
CA THR A 7 -4.34 9.47 0.33
C THR A 7 -3.33 9.77 -0.78
N ALA A 8 -3.46 9.12 -1.94
CA ALA A 8 -2.61 9.36 -3.10
C ALA A 8 -2.87 10.74 -3.72
N LEU A 9 -4.14 11.16 -3.83
CA LEU A 9 -4.48 12.50 -4.31
C LEU A 9 -3.86 13.59 -3.43
N LEU A 10 -3.90 13.40 -2.12
CA LEU A 10 -3.37 14.37 -1.17
C LEU A 10 -1.83 14.44 -1.25
N ALA A 11 -1.16 13.29 -1.24
CA ALA A 11 0.29 13.22 -1.44
C ALA A 11 0.70 13.82 -2.79
N GLY A 12 0.03 13.43 -3.87
CA GLY A 12 0.27 13.96 -5.22
C GLY A 12 0.10 15.48 -5.29
N ALA A 13 -0.93 16.04 -4.66
CA ALA A 13 -1.13 17.50 -4.62
C ALA A 13 0.06 18.23 -3.97
N MET A 14 0.62 17.71 -2.87
CA MET A 14 1.81 18.28 -2.23
C MET A 14 3.06 18.18 -3.10
N THR A 15 3.18 17.10 -3.87
CA THR A 15 4.29 16.91 -4.82
C THR A 15 4.20 17.90 -5.99
N LEU A 16 3.00 18.11 -6.52
CA LEU A 16 2.75 18.98 -7.66
C LEU A 16 2.93 20.47 -7.33
N SER A 17 2.65 20.88 -6.10
CA SER A 17 2.70 22.30 -5.72
C SER A 17 3.29 22.53 -4.32
N PRO A 18 4.45 23.20 -4.22
CA PRO A 18 5.01 23.65 -2.93
C PRO A 18 4.12 24.61 -2.14
N ALA A 19 3.15 25.25 -2.80
CA ALA A 19 2.19 26.16 -2.18
C ALA A 19 1.09 25.40 -1.42
N ILE A 20 0.85 24.12 -1.72
CA ILE A 20 -0.09 23.30 -0.99
C ILE A 20 0.55 22.87 0.33
N ARG A 21 -0.05 23.31 1.43
CA ARG A 21 0.41 23.06 2.79
C ARG A 21 -0.75 22.55 3.64
N PHE A 22 -0.44 21.60 4.51
CA PHE A 22 -1.38 21.04 5.45
C PHE A 22 -0.75 21.05 6.82
N ASP A 23 -1.42 21.59 7.83
CA ASP A 23 -0.93 21.43 9.19
C ASP A 23 -0.77 19.95 9.55
N ARG A 24 -1.84 19.17 9.38
CA ARG A 24 -1.87 17.77 9.81
C ARG A 24 -2.65 16.88 8.88
N LEU A 25 -2.11 15.69 8.68
CA LEU A 25 -2.67 14.66 7.81
C LEU A 25 -2.94 13.39 8.59
N VAL A 26 -4.13 12.84 8.37
CA VAL A 26 -4.51 11.50 8.84
C VAL A 26 -4.82 10.65 7.63
N PHE A 27 -4.14 9.52 7.52
CA PHE A 27 -4.27 8.55 6.45
C PHE A 27 -4.87 7.25 6.98
N ALA A 28 -5.92 6.78 6.31
CA ALA A 28 -6.59 5.52 6.60
C ALA A 28 -6.53 4.62 5.37
N GLY A 29 -5.99 3.40 5.51
CA GLY A 29 -5.87 2.47 4.36
C GLY A 29 -5.08 3.08 3.21
N SER A 30 -3.96 3.75 3.53
CA SER A 30 -3.18 4.50 2.54
C SER A 30 -2.70 3.62 1.38
N VAL A 31 -2.80 4.16 0.18
CA VAL A 31 -2.25 3.57 -1.04
C VAL A 31 -1.01 4.32 -1.50
N VAL A 32 -0.39 5.13 -0.65
CA VAL A 32 0.86 5.83 -0.99
C VAL A 32 2.03 4.86 -0.83
N ARG A 33 3.11 5.10 -1.58
CA ARG A 33 4.35 4.33 -1.45
C ARG A 33 4.96 4.48 -0.06
N ARG A 34 5.58 3.40 0.43
CA ARG A 34 6.24 3.38 1.74
C ARG A 34 7.40 4.39 1.84
N ASP A 35 8.13 4.52 0.74
CA ASP A 35 9.32 5.37 0.59
C ASP A 35 8.98 6.81 0.17
N TYR A 36 7.72 7.22 0.34
CA TYR A 36 7.33 8.60 0.07
C TYR A 36 8.09 9.56 0.99
N GLU A 37 8.67 10.61 0.40
CA GLU A 37 9.66 11.52 1.00
C GLU A 37 9.06 12.50 2.04
N TRP A 38 8.31 11.99 3.02
CA TRP A 38 7.62 12.77 4.05
C TRP A 38 8.52 13.74 4.80
N LYS A 39 9.79 13.35 5.02
CA LYS A 39 10.78 14.21 5.66
C LYS A 39 11.02 15.49 4.86
N THR A 40 11.11 15.39 3.54
CA THR A 40 11.28 16.55 2.65
C THR A 40 10.12 17.52 2.80
N PHE A 41 8.87 17.02 2.91
CA PHE A 41 7.69 17.87 3.09
C PHE A 41 7.63 18.52 4.48
N LEU A 42 8.11 17.83 5.53
CA LEU A 42 8.26 18.39 6.88
C LEU A 42 9.30 19.50 6.94
N ASP A 43 10.44 19.27 6.31
CA ASP A 43 11.57 20.21 6.28
C ASP A 43 11.20 21.49 5.50
N ARG A 44 10.39 21.35 4.45
CA ARG A 44 9.83 22.48 3.67
C ARG A 44 8.64 23.18 4.35
N GLY A 45 8.14 22.65 5.47
CA GLY A 45 6.95 23.19 6.14
C GLY A 45 5.67 23.04 5.31
N GLN A 46 5.61 22.08 4.39
CA GLN A 46 4.38 21.72 3.68
C GLN A 46 3.47 20.84 4.53
N VAL A 47 4.04 20.14 5.52
CA VAL A 47 3.26 19.44 6.54
C VAL A 47 3.92 19.54 7.91
N ASP A 48 3.15 19.66 8.98
CA ASP A 48 3.68 19.61 10.36
C ASP A 48 3.53 18.22 10.98
N GLY A 49 2.56 17.41 10.57
CA GLY A 49 2.49 16.02 11.04
C GLY A 49 1.61 15.11 10.20
N VAL A 50 1.99 13.84 10.17
CA VAL A 50 1.27 12.79 9.46
C VAL A 50 1.05 11.61 10.39
N MET A 51 -0.21 11.17 10.49
CA MET A 51 -0.61 9.96 11.20
C MET A 51 -1.16 8.95 10.19
N ASN A 52 -0.53 7.78 10.13
CA ASN A 52 -0.94 6.68 9.28
C ASN A 52 -1.58 5.56 10.12
N TYR A 53 -2.80 5.16 9.77
CA TYR A 53 -3.42 3.99 10.35
C TYR A 53 -3.17 2.76 9.49
N VAL A 54 -2.53 1.77 10.09
CA VAL A 54 -2.21 0.50 9.44
C VAL A 54 -3.22 -0.56 9.86
N ALA A 55 -4.02 -1.05 8.92
CA ALA A 55 -5.06 -2.04 9.21
C ALA A 55 -4.50 -3.48 9.29
N THR A 56 -5.12 -4.34 10.13
CA THR A 56 -4.69 -5.74 10.28
C THR A 56 -5.00 -6.59 9.05
N ASN A 57 -6.19 -6.39 8.44
CA ASN A 57 -6.78 -7.23 7.39
C ASN A 57 -7.12 -6.46 6.11
N ASP A 58 -6.27 -5.52 5.69
CA ASP A 58 -6.48 -4.83 4.41
C ASP A 58 -6.05 -5.69 3.21
N TYR A 59 -6.89 -6.67 2.86
CA TYR A 59 -6.68 -7.57 1.71
C TYR A 59 -6.63 -6.81 0.37
N ILE A 60 -7.36 -5.70 0.26
CA ILE A 60 -7.44 -4.91 -0.98
C ILE A 60 -6.13 -4.12 -1.19
N VAL A 61 -5.58 -3.52 -0.12
CA VAL A 61 -4.28 -2.83 -0.19
C VAL A 61 -3.09 -3.79 -0.21
N ALA A 62 -3.25 -5.00 0.34
CA ALA A 62 -2.23 -6.05 0.27
C ALA A 62 -2.11 -6.69 -1.12
N ALA A 63 -3.18 -6.73 -1.93
CA ALA A 63 -3.15 -7.36 -3.25
C ALA A 63 -2.93 -6.34 -4.38
N PHE A 64 -3.70 -5.25 -4.42
CA PHE A 64 -3.76 -4.40 -5.62
C PHE A 64 -2.67 -3.31 -5.64
N PRO A 65 -2.52 -2.46 -4.61
CA PRO A 65 -1.40 -1.51 -4.51
C PRO A 65 -0.03 -2.19 -4.41
N LYS A 66 0.09 -3.37 -3.76
CA LYS A 66 1.37 -4.11 -3.78
C LYS A 66 1.75 -4.61 -5.15
N PHE A 67 0.79 -5.08 -5.94
CA PHE A 67 1.06 -5.51 -7.32
C PHE A 67 1.46 -4.32 -8.19
N ILE A 68 0.84 -3.16 -7.97
CA ILE A 68 1.09 -1.94 -8.74
C ILE A 68 2.36 -1.20 -8.29
N GLN A 69 2.79 -1.30 -7.02
CA GLN A 69 4.00 -0.67 -6.48
C GLN A 69 5.29 -1.09 -7.21
N TRP A 70 5.25 -2.19 -7.94
CA TRP A 70 6.38 -2.69 -8.72
C TRP A 70 6.55 -1.99 -10.06
N LEU A 71 5.53 -1.27 -10.51
CA LEU A 71 5.62 -0.43 -11.70
C LEU A 71 6.27 0.90 -11.30
N PRO A 72 7.43 1.26 -11.87
CA PRO A 72 8.15 2.48 -11.48
C PRO A 72 7.38 3.78 -11.74
N TYR A 73 6.32 3.72 -12.55
CA TYR A 73 5.44 4.84 -12.88
C TYR A 73 4.12 4.84 -12.10
N ALA A 74 3.94 3.88 -11.20
CA ALA A 74 2.75 3.86 -10.38
C ALA A 74 3.01 4.57 -9.05
N ASP A 75 2.30 5.68 -8.84
CA ASP A 75 2.32 6.46 -7.60
C ASP A 75 1.54 5.79 -6.45
N LEU A 76 1.34 4.47 -6.52
CA LEU A 76 0.59 3.68 -5.55
C LEU A 76 1.51 2.68 -4.84
N GLY A 77 1.24 2.43 -3.56
CA GLY A 77 1.99 1.47 -2.74
C GLY A 77 1.26 1.05 -1.47
N SER A 78 1.98 0.31 -0.63
CA SER A 78 1.38 -0.48 0.45
C SER A 78 1.36 0.20 1.83
N ALA A 79 1.53 1.52 1.94
CA ALA A 79 1.71 2.17 3.24
C ALA A 79 0.54 1.98 4.23
N GLY A 80 -0.69 1.81 3.76
CA GLY A 80 -1.86 1.49 4.60
C GLY A 80 -1.84 0.08 5.18
N PHE A 81 -0.99 -0.80 4.66
CA PHE A 81 -0.84 -2.18 5.09
C PHE A 81 0.52 -2.43 5.75
N ASP A 82 1.63 -1.94 5.22
CA ASP A 82 2.95 -2.20 5.81
C ASP A 82 3.53 -1.01 6.58
N GLY A 83 2.87 0.15 6.52
CA GLY A 83 3.37 1.41 7.08
C GLY A 83 4.34 2.15 6.15
N PHE A 84 4.63 3.40 6.48
CA PHE A 84 5.63 4.24 5.83
C PHE A 84 7.04 4.01 6.41
N ASP A 85 8.04 4.21 5.57
CA ASP A 85 9.43 4.18 5.99
C ASP A 85 9.76 5.43 6.83
N GLY A 86 10.48 5.23 7.94
CA GLY A 86 10.84 6.33 8.85
C GLY A 86 9.73 6.80 9.81
N PHE A 87 8.51 6.28 9.71
CA PHE A 87 7.46 6.58 10.68
C PHE A 87 7.68 5.78 11.98
N LYS A 88 7.36 6.42 13.11
CA LYS A 88 7.47 5.81 14.44
C LYS A 88 6.11 5.28 14.91
N PRO A 89 6.05 4.17 15.67
CA PRO A 89 4.81 3.76 16.31
C PRO A 89 4.28 4.87 17.24
N PHE A 90 2.96 5.06 17.27
CA PHE A 90 2.31 5.96 18.22
C PHE A 90 2.23 5.31 19.59
N ASN A 91 2.86 5.93 20.60
CA ASN A 91 3.04 5.35 21.94
C ASN A 91 2.10 5.94 23.02
N GLY A 92 1.02 6.61 22.61
CA GLY A 92 -0.10 6.91 23.50
C GLY A 92 -0.08 8.24 24.25
N SER A 93 0.96 9.06 24.10
CA SER A 93 0.93 10.44 24.61
C SER A 93 1.72 11.37 23.70
N ARG A 94 1.14 12.53 23.41
CA ARG A 94 1.74 13.53 22.52
C ARG A 94 1.68 14.94 23.12
N ALA A 95 2.79 15.65 23.05
CA ALA A 95 2.82 17.10 23.22
C ALA A 95 2.22 17.81 21.98
N ASN A 96 1.57 18.95 22.18
CA ASN A 96 0.76 19.61 21.14
C ASN A 96 1.54 20.02 19.88
N ASP A 97 2.83 20.30 19.94
CA ASP A 97 3.59 20.96 18.87
C ASP A 97 4.69 20.14 18.18
N SER A 98 4.79 18.84 18.45
CA SER A 98 5.86 18.04 17.86
C SER A 98 5.60 17.73 16.38
N LYS A 99 6.56 18.05 15.50
CA LYS A 99 6.51 17.67 14.08
C LYS A 99 6.73 16.17 13.93
N ASN A 100 5.69 15.40 13.62
CA ASN A 100 5.73 13.95 13.80
C ASN A 100 5.22 13.16 12.60
N LEU A 101 5.93 12.08 12.30
CA LEU A 101 5.54 11.01 11.38
C LEU A 101 5.24 9.76 12.21
N GLU A 102 3.96 9.45 12.38
CA GLU A 102 3.50 8.45 13.35
C GLU A 102 2.58 7.42 12.72
N GLU A 103 2.62 6.19 13.24
CA GLU A 103 1.71 5.12 12.83
C GLU A 103 0.95 4.54 14.01
N VAL A 104 -0.36 4.40 13.83
CA VAL A 104 -1.18 3.55 14.66
C VAL A 104 -1.25 2.19 13.98
N LYS A 105 -0.42 1.25 14.45
CA LYS A 105 -0.32 -0.07 13.85
C LYS A 105 -1.46 -0.97 14.30
N PHE A 106 -1.91 -1.81 13.38
CA PHE A 106 -2.84 -2.91 13.61
C PHE A 106 -4.24 -2.47 14.07
N ALA A 107 -4.79 -1.42 13.46
CA ALA A 107 -6.21 -1.13 13.56
C ALA A 107 -7.00 -2.37 13.09
N ARG A 108 -7.79 -2.94 14.00
CA ARG A 108 -8.44 -4.23 13.79
C ARG A 108 -9.55 -4.10 12.74
N GLY A 109 -9.39 -4.80 11.62
CA GLY A 109 -10.34 -4.80 10.52
C GLY A 109 -9.68 -4.67 9.15
N GLY A 110 -10.49 -4.46 8.12
CA GLY A 110 -10.05 -4.34 6.73
C GLY A 110 -9.71 -2.92 6.27
N HIS A 111 -9.88 -2.65 4.98
CA HIS A 111 -9.52 -1.39 4.33
C HIS A 111 -10.11 -0.11 4.96
N GLY A 112 -11.26 -0.22 5.63
CA GLY A 112 -11.93 0.87 6.35
C GLY A 112 -11.73 0.85 7.86
N ALA A 113 -10.82 0.02 8.42
CA ALA A 113 -10.71 -0.18 9.87
C ALA A 113 -10.54 1.13 10.65
N ALA A 114 -9.74 2.04 10.11
CA ALA A 114 -9.43 3.33 10.72
C ALA A 114 -10.54 4.40 10.53
N LEU A 115 -11.61 4.08 9.78
CA LEU A 115 -12.78 4.95 9.66
C LEU A 115 -13.85 4.68 10.72
N ARG A 116 -13.66 3.65 11.56
CA ARG A 116 -14.59 3.32 12.64
C ARG A 116 -14.58 4.42 13.71
N GLU A 117 -15.73 4.62 14.35
CA GLU A 117 -15.94 5.64 15.38
C GLU A 117 -14.90 5.59 16.51
N ALA A 118 -14.41 4.39 16.84
CA ALA A 118 -13.34 4.18 17.82
C ALA A 118 -12.07 5.01 17.55
N PHE A 119 -11.81 5.39 16.30
CA PHE A 119 -10.64 6.17 15.91
C PHE A 119 -10.92 7.67 15.70
N TRP A 120 -12.19 8.09 15.71
CA TRP A 120 -12.56 9.47 15.36
C TRP A 120 -11.99 10.49 16.34
N ASN A 121 -12.09 10.23 17.64
CA ASN A 121 -11.55 11.14 18.66
C ASN A 121 -10.03 11.29 18.55
N GLN A 122 -9.33 10.19 18.24
CA GLN A 122 -7.89 10.19 18.05
C GLN A 122 -7.49 10.97 16.79
N ALA A 123 -8.15 10.69 15.66
CA ALA A 123 -7.91 11.37 14.39
C ALA A 123 -8.25 12.86 14.47
N ALA A 124 -9.40 13.21 15.06
CA ALA A 124 -9.82 14.58 15.26
C ALA A 124 -8.85 15.32 16.20
N GLY A 125 -8.51 14.72 17.35
CA GLY A 125 -7.55 15.28 18.29
C GLY A 125 -6.19 15.54 17.64
N PHE A 126 -5.72 14.60 16.82
CA PHE A 126 -4.49 14.78 16.04
C PHE A 126 -4.61 15.98 15.11
N LEU A 127 -5.67 16.06 14.30
CA LEU A 127 -5.88 17.12 13.32
C LEU A 127 -5.97 18.51 13.95
N VAL A 128 -6.65 18.65 15.09
CA VAL A 128 -6.84 19.94 15.78
C VAL A 128 -5.78 20.27 16.83
N ARG A 129 -4.63 19.57 16.82
CA ARG A 129 -3.50 19.77 17.76
C ARG A 129 -3.89 19.65 19.24
N LYS A 130 -4.86 18.80 19.58
CA LYS A 130 -5.15 18.48 20.98
C LYS A 130 -4.19 17.40 21.48
N PRO A 131 -3.93 17.32 22.80
CA PRO A 131 -3.24 16.18 23.36
C PRO A 131 -4.02 14.91 22.98
N VAL A 132 -3.36 14.01 22.27
CA VAL A 132 -3.96 12.75 21.84
C VAL A 132 -3.45 11.68 22.78
N GLU A 133 -4.38 11.08 23.53
CA GLU A 133 -4.12 9.82 24.22
C GLU A 133 -4.54 8.65 23.33
N LEU A 134 -3.90 7.49 23.49
CA LEU A 134 -4.42 6.23 22.93
C LEU A 134 -5.72 5.88 23.66
N ILE A 135 -6.84 6.46 23.23
CA ILE A 135 -8.18 6.12 23.74
C ILE A 135 -8.70 4.84 23.06
N VAL A 136 -7.97 4.34 22.06
CA VAL A 136 -8.39 3.15 21.31
C VAL A 136 -8.18 1.90 22.17
N SER A 137 -9.27 1.20 22.46
CA SER A 137 -9.27 -0.04 23.24
C SER A 137 -8.27 -1.06 22.68
N PRO A 138 -7.57 -1.85 23.53
CA PRO A 138 -6.74 -2.96 23.08
C PRO A 138 -7.48 -4.01 22.24
N THR A 139 -8.81 -4.05 22.28
CA THR A 139 -9.61 -4.91 21.38
C THR A 139 -9.65 -4.42 19.93
N GLU A 140 -9.45 -3.11 19.72
CA GLU A 140 -9.49 -2.42 18.43
C GLU A 140 -8.10 -2.26 17.81
N VAL A 141 -7.04 -2.49 18.59
CA VAL A 141 -5.64 -2.49 18.13
C VAL A 141 -5.01 -3.83 18.44
N SER A 142 -4.65 -4.60 17.42
CA SER A 142 -4.02 -5.91 17.64
C SER A 142 -2.52 -5.77 17.91
N ALA A 143 -1.97 -6.55 18.84
CA ALA A 143 -0.52 -6.61 19.02
C ALA A 143 0.20 -7.32 17.85
N LYS A 144 -0.53 -8.09 17.04
CA LYS A 144 0.02 -8.92 15.96
C LYS A 144 -0.87 -8.90 14.72
N ARG A 145 -0.25 -9.02 13.56
CA ARG A 145 -0.94 -9.21 12.29
C ARG A 145 -1.51 -10.63 12.20
N ASP A 146 -2.69 -10.78 11.59
CA ASP A 146 -3.30 -12.09 11.37
C ASP A 146 -2.38 -12.96 10.50
N TRP A 147 -2.17 -14.21 10.92
CA TRP A 147 -1.20 -15.14 10.33
C TRP A 147 -1.44 -15.51 8.85
N PRO A 148 -2.68 -15.62 8.32
CA PRO A 148 -2.90 -15.98 6.91
C PRO A 148 -2.35 -14.90 5.97
N LEU A 149 -2.41 -13.64 6.40
CA LEU A 149 -1.90 -12.49 5.64
C LEU A 149 -0.38 -12.40 5.65
N ARG A 150 0.31 -12.94 6.66
CA ARG A 150 1.77 -13.08 6.62
C ARG A 150 2.19 -14.04 5.50
N LEU A 151 1.42 -15.11 5.30
CA LEU A 151 1.66 -16.08 4.24
C LEU A 151 1.36 -15.49 2.86
N ALA A 152 0.21 -14.83 2.69
CA ALA A 152 -0.13 -14.12 1.45
C ALA A 152 0.89 -13.04 1.09
N ASN A 153 1.43 -12.32 2.08
CA ASN A 153 2.47 -11.32 1.88
C ASN A 153 3.84 -11.94 1.50
N GLY A 154 4.13 -13.15 1.98
CA GLY A 154 5.27 -13.95 1.52
C GLY A 154 5.11 -14.46 0.09
N ILE A 155 3.89 -14.80 -0.31
CA ILE A 155 3.54 -15.29 -1.66
C ILE A 155 3.46 -14.14 -2.68
N LEU A 156 3.09 -12.92 -2.26
CA LEU A 156 3.18 -11.68 -3.07
C LEU A 156 4.52 -10.94 -2.88
N SER A 157 5.54 -11.62 -2.35
CA SER A 157 6.86 -11.02 -2.15
C SER A 157 7.61 -10.78 -3.46
N ARG A 158 8.68 -9.98 -3.38
CA ARG A 158 9.50 -9.56 -4.53
C ARG A 158 10.04 -10.71 -5.40
N THR A 159 10.14 -11.90 -4.82
CA THR A 159 10.65 -13.12 -5.45
C THR A 159 9.55 -14.08 -5.91
N ALA A 160 8.38 -14.05 -5.27
CA ALA A 160 7.31 -15.02 -5.52
C ALA A 160 6.37 -14.59 -6.68
N VAL A 161 6.19 -13.29 -6.91
CA VAL A 161 5.39 -12.79 -8.06
C VAL A 161 5.94 -13.23 -9.43
N PRO A 162 7.25 -13.09 -9.76
CA PRO A 162 7.75 -13.59 -11.04
C PRO A 162 7.58 -15.09 -11.20
N PHE A 163 7.66 -15.86 -10.10
CA PHE A 163 7.40 -17.29 -10.11
C PHE A 163 5.92 -17.61 -10.37
N ILE A 164 4.98 -16.87 -9.78
CA ILE A 164 3.55 -17.04 -10.02
C ILE A 164 3.20 -16.68 -11.47
N LEU A 165 3.72 -15.55 -11.98
CA LEU A 165 3.57 -15.19 -13.39
C LEU A 165 4.18 -16.26 -14.29
N PHE A 166 5.31 -16.83 -13.88
CA PHE A 166 5.94 -17.92 -14.61
C PHE A 166 5.02 -19.15 -14.72
N VAL A 167 4.45 -19.58 -13.60
CA VAL A 167 3.53 -20.73 -13.54
C VAL A 167 2.25 -20.46 -14.34
N ILE A 168 1.65 -19.26 -14.21
CA ILE A 168 0.46 -18.88 -14.99
C ILE A 168 0.76 -18.89 -16.48
N GLY A 169 1.93 -18.39 -16.90
CA GLY A 169 2.32 -18.41 -18.30
C GLY A 169 2.55 -19.82 -18.84
N VAL A 170 3.17 -20.71 -18.06
CA VAL A 170 3.33 -22.13 -18.43
C VAL A 170 1.97 -22.83 -18.56
N ILE A 171 1.06 -22.62 -17.61
CA ILE A 171 -0.29 -23.18 -17.65
C ILE A 171 -1.07 -22.63 -18.86
N GLY A 172 -1.03 -21.30 -19.07
CA GLY A 172 -1.69 -20.64 -20.20
C GLY A 172 -1.15 -21.12 -21.55
N ALA A 173 0.16 -21.27 -21.68
CA ALA A 173 0.80 -21.82 -22.88
C ALA A 173 0.38 -23.29 -23.11
N GLY A 174 0.29 -24.11 -22.05
CA GLY A 174 -0.18 -25.49 -22.13
C GLY A 174 -1.65 -25.60 -22.57
N ILE A 175 -2.52 -24.72 -22.06
CA ILE A 175 -3.93 -24.63 -22.47
C ILE A 175 -4.04 -24.21 -23.93
N LEU A 176 -3.31 -23.16 -24.36
CA LEU A 176 -3.30 -22.71 -25.75
C LEU A 176 -2.77 -23.78 -26.70
N PHE A 177 -1.72 -24.50 -26.30
CA PHE A 177 -1.18 -25.63 -27.05
C PHE A 177 -2.20 -26.76 -27.18
N GLY A 178 -2.84 -27.17 -26.08
CA GLY A 178 -3.91 -28.17 -26.09
C GLY A 178 -5.10 -27.76 -26.97
N LEU A 179 -5.53 -26.49 -26.90
CA LEU A 179 -6.59 -25.95 -27.75
C LEU A 179 -6.18 -25.92 -29.23
N SER A 180 -4.92 -25.65 -29.55
CA SER A 180 -4.42 -25.67 -30.94
C SER A 180 -4.35 -27.09 -31.53
N CYS A 181 -4.19 -28.12 -30.68
CA CYS A 181 -4.26 -29.52 -31.10
C CYS A 181 -5.71 -30.00 -31.35
N VAL A 182 -6.70 -29.37 -30.71
CA VAL A 182 -8.13 -29.73 -30.82
C VAL A 182 -8.86 -28.87 -31.86
N TRP A 183 -8.45 -27.61 -32.06
CA TRP A 183 -8.98 -26.68 -33.05
C TRP A 183 -7.85 -26.13 -33.95
N PRO A 184 -7.66 -26.69 -35.16
CA PRO A 184 -6.55 -26.36 -36.05
C PRO A 184 -6.66 -24.97 -36.71
N CYS A 185 -7.65 -24.15 -36.34
CA CYS A 185 -7.86 -22.81 -36.88
C CYS A 185 -7.14 -21.69 -36.11
N THR A 186 -6.41 -22.00 -35.03
CA THR A 186 -5.57 -20.97 -34.37
C THR A 186 -4.23 -20.87 -35.10
N PRO A 187 -3.92 -19.72 -35.73
CA PRO A 187 -2.70 -19.65 -36.51
C PRO A 187 -1.50 -19.60 -35.56
N ALA A 188 -0.52 -20.48 -35.79
CA ALA A 188 0.64 -20.69 -34.93
C ALA A 188 1.43 -19.40 -34.59
N TRP A 189 1.35 -18.38 -35.45
CA TRP A 189 1.97 -17.08 -35.21
C TRP A 189 1.37 -16.33 -34.02
N ALA A 190 0.07 -16.50 -33.72
CA ALA A 190 -0.59 -15.83 -32.60
C ALA A 190 -0.11 -16.38 -31.25
N VAL A 191 0.09 -17.70 -31.18
CA VAL A 191 0.64 -18.37 -30.00
C VAL A 191 2.11 -17.96 -29.79
N ALA A 192 2.89 -17.88 -30.88
CA ALA A 192 4.28 -17.42 -30.82
C ALA A 192 4.39 -15.96 -30.35
N LEU A 193 3.51 -15.05 -30.82
CA LEU A 193 3.48 -13.67 -30.37
C LEU A 193 3.10 -13.55 -28.89
N LEU A 194 2.11 -14.31 -28.41
CA LEU A 194 1.74 -14.33 -27.00
C LEU A 194 2.87 -14.86 -26.12
N PHE A 195 3.59 -15.89 -26.58
CA PHE A 195 4.75 -16.44 -25.88
C PHE A 195 5.90 -15.43 -25.82
N LEU A 196 6.23 -14.75 -26.94
CA LEU A 196 7.26 -13.72 -26.97
C LEU A 196 6.90 -12.51 -26.10
N ALA A 197 5.64 -12.08 -26.12
CA ALA A 197 5.15 -11.02 -25.25
C ALA A 197 5.28 -11.40 -23.77
N TYR A 198 4.92 -12.64 -23.43
CA TYR A 198 5.07 -13.19 -22.09
C TYR A 198 6.54 -13.27 -21.64
N VAL A 199 7.44 -13.81 -22.46
CA VAL A 199 8.89 -13.86 -22.18
C VAL A 199 9.45 -12.44 -22.02
N GLY A 200 8.98 -11.49 -22.83
CA GLY A 200 9.32 -10.06 -22.70
C GLY A 200 8.92 -9.48 -21.35
N ILE A 201 7.69 -9.76 -20.89
CA ILE A 201 7.19 -9.34 -19.57
C ILE A 201 8.03 -9.98 -18.45
N VAL A 202 8.30 -11.30 -18.52
CA VAL A 202 9.11 -12.01 -17.52
C VAL A 202 10.54 -11.47 -17.47
N LYS A 203 11.19 -11.25 -18.62
CA LYS A 203 12.54 -10.68 -18.69
C LYS A 203 12.58 -9.25 -18.14
N MET A 204 11.59 -8.42 -18.48
CA MET A 204 11.47 -7.06 -17.95
C MET A 204 11.34 -7.07 -16.41
N VAL A 205 10.62 -8.04 -15.85
CA VAL A 205 10.49 -8.24 -14.40
C VAL A 205 11.81 -8.74 -13.78
N LEU A 206 12.50 -9.70 -14.41
CA LEU A 206 13.73 -10.31 -13.86
C LEU A 206 14.96 -9.39 -13.93
N THR A 207 15.14 -8.64 -15.01
CA THR A 207 16.33 -7.77 -15.22
C THR A 207 16.30 -6.46 -14.43
N ARG A 208 15.24 -6.22 -13.64
CA ARG A 208 15.09 -5.04 -12.78
C ARG A 208 15.06 -5.39 -11.28
N LEU A 209 15.48 -6.60 -10.93
CA LEU A 209 15.95 -7.03 -9.61
C LEU A 209 17.45 -6.75 -9.49
#